data_AF-A0A2P6N8T0-F1
#
_entry.id   AF-A0A2P6N8T0-F1
#
_cell.length_a   1.000
_cell.length_b   1.000
_cell.length_c   1.000
_cell.angle_alpha   90.00
_cell.angle_beta   90.00
_cell.angle_gamma   90.00
#
_symmetry.space_group_name_H-M   'P 1'
#
loop_
_entity.id
_entity.type
_entity.pdbx_description
1 polymer ?
#
loop_
_entity_poly.entity_id
_entity_poly.type
_entity_poly.pdbx_seq_one_letter_code
_entity_poly.pdbx_strand_id
1 'polypeptide(L)'
;MQQHLPDELWIDVLSFLPLADLCAPCFTSTTLRDEACRLIHSRLLYPNYWWRHNKQLPVHNMEIAEWWLSNVREPTKLEVLAAARTDQVELVDLLGWDDTHLSARHRNMTRFQPGLSWWNWADILRAAMAQGSKRIILACHKRGYLTGESRYSSKSLPPLEKERTLDVVRWIFQMPVEDLPSLDDFFTVGHQRSIAYELASNGKKDVIMMLKQQGLIKPEMGTRMYQGAGEAGSMDMIRWLEDNEIPHLPQGMSLNQFVGSMDTFRWGLEHCPQRPTFNYKASYEAALLSGCTEVMDYCSNKFSVSPEHCDFHPNADTRFEVLQSAIDHKYLTRDTRFYLALYLTVHYLPIIQWMHERQVLHPDFCYNAATEDALEIVQWANSVGYRIKDSVMDRMMAWGSIELIEWLMTTYDKSDEQVYTALIEQRHLCSRPGRIVHNIDVLEWLLQRRWKKSEAEVQKWFDREYEDITKEWLEHLWEYGMDEERGQKRKKGEEEEEDE
;
A
#
# COMPACT_ATOMS: atom_id res chain seq x y z
N MET A 1 33.31 -22.78 6.61
CA MET A 1 32.93 -23.24 5.26
C MET A 1 32.51 -22.02 4.48
N GLN A 2 33.21 -21.67 3.40
CA GLN A 2 32.75 -20.61 2.49
C GLN A 2 31.56 -21.17 1.72
N GLN A 3 30.35 -20.68 2.01
CA GLN A 3 29.20 -20.95 1.16
C GLN A 3 29.41 -20.19 -0.15
N HIS A 4 29.58 -20.91 -1.25
CA HIS A 4 29.57 -20.33 -2.58
C HIS A 4 28.14 -19.86 -2.85
N LEU A 5 27.96 -18.56 -3.05
CA LEU A 5 26.68 -17.98 -3.43
C LEU A 5 26.38 -18.25 -4.92
N PRO A 6 25.12 -18.52 -5.31
CA PRO A 6 24.73 -18.80 -6.70
C PRO A 6 25.08 -17.67 -7.67
N ASP A 7 25.42 -18.03 -8.91
CA ASP A 7 25.74 -17.04 -9.94
C ASP A 7 24.57 -16.10 -10.28
N GLU A 8 23.34 -16.57 -10.08
CA GLU A 8 22.09 -15.82 -10.31
C GLU A 8 21.83 -14.72 -9.26
N LEU A 9 22.28 -14.91 -8.01
CA LEU A 9 22.26 -13.86 -6.96
C LEU A 9 22.93 -12.59 -7.48
N TRP A 10 24.00 -12.77 -8.26
CA TRP A 10 24.81 -11.67 -8.75
C TRP A 10 24.13 -10.92 -9.89
N ILE A 11 23.33 -11.53 -10.75
CA ILE A 11 22.69 -10.78 -11.85
C ILE A 11 21.70 -9.76 -11.29
N ASP A 12 20.90 -10.17 -10.30
CA ASP A 12 19.96 -9.26 -9.67
C ASP A 12 20.67 -8.27 -8.76
N VAL A 13 21.49 -8.72 -7.80
CA VAL A 13 22.17 -7.81 -6.86
C VAL A 13 23.13 -6.84 -7.56
N LEU A 14 23.89 -7.28 -8.57
CA LEU A 14 24.86 -6.45 -9.29
C LEU A 14 24.21 -5.48 -10.29
N SER A 15 22.97 -5.73 -10.75
CA SER A 15 22.23 -4.74 -11.54
C SER A 15 21.99 -3.44 -10.76
N PHE A 16 22.14 -3.49 -9.43
CA PHE A 16 21.93 -2.38 -8.51
C PHE A 16 23.21 -1.72 -7.99
N LEU A 17 24.39 -2.22 -8.39
CA LEU A 17 25.70 -1.68 -7.99
C LEU A 17 26.38 -1.03 -9.20
N PRO A 18 26.92 0.20 -9.08
CA PRO A 18 27.75 0.77 -10.12
C PRO A 18 28.89 -0.19 -10.46
N LEU A 19 29.17 -0.39 -11.76
CA LEU A 19 30.21 -1.33 -12.21
C LEU A 19 31.60 -1.03 -11.60
N ALA A 20 31.83 0.22 -11.18
CA ALA A 20 33.07 0.68 -10.56
C ALA A 20 33.26 0.18 -9.11
N ASP A 21 32.18 -0.22 -8.44
CA ASP A 21 32.21 -0.69 -7.04
C ASP A 21 32.41 -2.22 -6.95
N LEU A 22 32.59 -2.89 -8.08
CA LEU A 22 32.71 -4.34 -8.19
C LEU A 22 34.16 -4.77 -8.46
N CYS A 23 34.80 -5.34 -7.44
CA CYS A 23 36.17 -5.83 -7.47
C CYS A 23 36.23 -7.35 -7.20
N ALA A 24 37.18 -8.09 -7.79
CA ALA A 24 37.31 -9.54 -7.60
C ALA A 24 37.46 -10.05 -6.13
N PRO A 25 37.91 -9.24 -5.14
CA PRO A 25 37.85 -9.59 -3.72
C PRO A 25 36.54 -9.22 -2.99
N CYS A 26 35.62 -8.53 -3.65
CA CYS A 26 34.36 -8.06 -3.05
C CYS A 26 33.40 -9.25 -2.71
N PHE A 27 33.71 -10.45 -3.18
CA PHE A 27 32.85 -11.65 -3.21
C PHE A 27 32.89 -12.55 -1.95
N THR A 28 33.54 -12.09 -0.87
CA THR A 28 33.40 -12.62 0.50
C THR A 28 33.44 -11.50 1.56
N SER A 29 33.30 -10.25 1.12
CA SER A 29 33.68 -9.09 1.90
C SER A 29 32.50 -8.51 2.67
N THR A 30 32.72 -8.22 3.96
CA THR A 30 31.85 -7.32 4.73
C THR A 30 31.59 -6.03 3.98
N THR A 31 32.51 -5.55 3.15
CA THR A 31 32.33 -4.36 2.30
C THR A 31 31.14 -4.46 1.35
N LEU A 32 30.91 -5.60 0.69
CA LEU A 32 29.77 -5.72 -0.24
C LEU A 32 28.44 -5.79 0.52
N ARG A 33 28.41 -6.50 1.65
CA ARG A 33 27.25 -6.48 2.57
C ARG A 33 27.01 -5.07 3.07
N ASP A 34 28.04 -4.40 3.56
CA ASP A 34 27.96 -3.05 4.13
C ASP A 34 27.57 -2.05 3.05
N GLU A 35 27.99 -2.22 1.79
CA GLU A 35 27.62 -1.39 0.65
C GLU A 35 26.19 -1.68 0.13
N ALA A 36 25.77 -2.95 0.12
CA ALA A 36 24.40 -3.33 -0.17
C ALA A 36 23.45 -2.82 0.92
N CYS A 37 23.78 -3.02 2.19
CA CYS A 37 23.11 -2.42 3.34
C CYS A 37 23.12 -0.90 3.19
N ARG A 38 24.27 -0.27 2.95
CA ARG A 38 24.36 1.18 2.72
C ARG A 38 23.42 1.59 1.60
N LEU A 39 23.38 0.93 0.46
CA LEU A 39 22.49 1.27 -0.66
C LEU A 39 21.01 0.97 -0.40
N ILE A 40 20.70 -0.05 0.39
CA ILE A 40 19.34 -0.39 0.84
C ILE A 40 18.84 0.68 1.82
N HIS A 41 19.73 1.13 2.69
CA HIS A 41 19.47 2.15 3.69
C HIS A 41 19.72 3.59 3.15
N SER A 42 20.42 3.80 2.02
CA SER A 42 20.82 5.11 1.49
C SER A 42 19.80 5.70 0.51
N ARG A 43 18.83 6.40 1.07
CA ARG A 43 18.64 7.86 1.07
C ARG A 43 19.14 8.81 -0.02
N LEU A 44 19.41 8.38 -1.26
CA LEU A 44 19.74 9.37 -2.31
C LEU A 44 18.51 10.22 -2.72
N LEU A 45 18.66 11.23 -3.60
CA LEU A 45 17.64 12.23 -4.04
C LEU A 45 17.58 12.37 -5.61
N TYR A 46 17.30 11.31 -6.37
CA TYR A 46 16.22 11.10 -7.39
C TYR A 46 16.80 11.23 -8.81
N PRO A 47 16.13 10.71 -9.86
CA PRO A 47 15.24 11.67 -10.51
C PRO A 47 13.77 11.28 -10.63
N ASN A 48 13.34 10.00 -10.60
CA ASN A 48 11.90 9.70 -10.78
C ASN A 48 11.26 8.60 -9.90
N TYR A 49 11.65 7.31 -9.89
CA TYR A 49 10.86 6.29 -9.14
C TYR A 49 11.70 5.08 -8.81
N TRP A 50 12.14 4.92 -7.57
CA TRP A 50 13.00 3.79 -7.29
C TRP A 50 13.02 3.42 -5.80
N TRP A 51 12.19 2.44 -5.39
CA TRP A 51 12.48 1.50 -4.28
C TRP A 51 13.03 2.06 -2.94
N ARG A 52 12.71 3.32 -2.62
CA ARG A 52 13.60 4.13 -1.78
C ARG A 52 13.52 3.96 -0.28
N HIS A 53 12.55 3.20 0.21
CA HIS A 53 12.57 2.75 1.61
C HIS A 53 12.25 1.26 1.76
N ASN A 54 12.14 0.51 0.66
CA ASN A 54 11.85 -0.93 0.71
C ASN A 54 12.39 -1.61 -0.55
N LYS A 55 13.72 -1.75 -0.65
CA LYS A 55 14.28 -2.70 -1.62
C LYS A 55 13.68 -4.06 -1.32
N GLN A 56 12.91 -4.60 -2.24
CA GLN A 56 12.24 -5.87 -2.05
C GLN A 56 13.24 -7.01 -2.22
N LEU A 57 13.25 -7.90 -1.25
CA LEU A 57 13.87 -9.20 -1.29
C LEU A 57 13.57 -9.87 -2.63
N PRO A 58 14.58 -10.36 -3.37
CA PRO A 58 14.37 -11.17 -4.56
C PRO A 58 13.64 -12.46 -4.19
N VAL A 59 12.34 -12.51 -4.49
CA VAL A 59 11.47 -13.65 -4.10
C VAL A 59 11.50 -14.83 -5.07
N HIS A 60 12.40 -14.82 -6.05
CA HIS A 60 12.48 -15.86 -7.08
C HIS A 60 13.57 -16.90 -6.79
N ASN A 61 14.44 -16.68 -5.79
CA ASN A 61 15.52 -17.59 -5.45
C ASN A 61 15.67 -17.72 -3.93
N MET A 62 15.58 -18.96 -3.44
CA MET A 62 15.57 -19.28 -2.02
C MET A 62 16.88 -18.91 -1.32
N GLU A 63 18.02 -19.22 -1.93
CA GLU A 63 19.33 -19.00 -1.31
C GLU A 63 19.61 -17.49 -1.13
N ILE A 64 19.12 -16.68 -2.08
CA ILE A 64 19.14 -15.21 -1.95
C ILE A 64 18.34 -14.76 -0.74
N ALA A 65 17.14 -15.32 -0.58
CA ALA A 65 16.27 -14.98 0.54
C ALA A 65 16.89 -15.36 1.88
N GLU A 66 17.44 -16.56 2.02
CA GLU A 66 18.14 -16.98 3.23
C GLU A 66 19.33 -16.08 3.57
N TRP A 67 20.13 -15.73 2.55
CA TRP A 67 21.25 -14.81 2.74
C TRP A 67 20.78 -13.41 3.18
N TRP A 68 19.74 -12.88 2.53
CA TRP A 68 19.20 -11.55 2.84
C TRP A 68 18.64 -11.49 4.26
N LEU A 69 17.86 -12.48 4.68
CA LEU A 69 17.32 -12.56 6.04
C LEU A 69 18.43 -12.62 7.09
N SER A 70 19.53 -13.29 6.77
CA SER A 70 20.66 -13.46 7.69
C SER A 70 21.60 -12.25 7.75
N ASN A 71 21.66 -11.43 6.70
CA ASN A 71 22.71 -10.42 6.52
C ASN A 71 22.21 -8.98 6.36
N VAL A 72 20.94 -8.80 5.97
CA VAL A 72 20.39 -7.50 5.58
C VAL A 72 19.28 -7.08 6.53
N ARG A 73 18.10 -7.73 6.45
CA ARG A 73 16.94 -7.43 7.30
C ARG A 73 15.87 -8.51 7.22
N GLU A 74 14.94 -8.43 8.15
CA GLU A 74 13.71 -9.19 8.21
C GLU A 74 12.72 -8.84 7.08
N PRO A 75 11.79 -9.74 6.73
CA PRO A 75 10.93 -9.58 5.56
C PRO A 75 9.80 -8.57 5.79
N THR A 76 9.29 -8.02 4.71
CA THR A 76 8.14 -7.13 4.65
C THR A 76 6.93 -7.88 4.09
N LYS A 77 5.73 -7.36 4.38
CA LYS A 77 4.49 -7.84 3.77
C LYS A 77 4.58 -7.95 2.25
N LEU A 78 5.12 -6.94 1.58
CA LEU A 78 5.15 -6.90 0.12
C LEU A 78 5.97 -8.07 -0.47
N GLU A 79 7.06 -8.45 0.19
CA GLU A 79 7.91 -9.58 -0.22
C GLU A 79 7.18 -10.90 -0.03
N VAL A 80 6.52 -11.09 1.12
CA VAL A 80 5.71 -12.30 1.38
C VAL A 80 4.58 -12.42 0.35
N LEU A 81 3.90 -11.31 0.03
CA LEU A 81 2.87 -11.31 -1.00
C LEU A 81 3.43 -11.54 -2.41
N ALA A 82 4.64 -11.05 -2.71
CA ALA A 82 5.30 -11.33 -3.98
C ALA A 82 5.65 -12.82 -4.12
N ALA A 83 6.17 -13.45 -3.06
CA ALA A 83 6.43 -14.90 -3.04
C ALA A 83 5.14 -15.73 -3.23
N ALA A 84 4.04 -15.29 -2.62
CA ALA A 84 2.73 -15.93 -2.79
C ALA A 84 2.20 -15.81 -4.23
N ARG A 85 2.39 -14.64 -4.86
CA ARG A 85 2.03 -14.40 -6.27
C ARG A 85 2.84 -15.24 -7.25
N THR A 86 4.08 -15.59 -6.93
CA THR A 86 4.95 -16.43 -7.76
C THR A 86 4.89 -17.92 -7.43
N ASP A 87 3.93 -18.34 -6.60
CA ASP A 87 3.69 -19.74 -6.18
C ASP A 87 4.90 -20.40 -5.50
N GLN A 88 5.70 -19.60 -4.78
CA GLN A 88 6.91 -20.03 -4.06
C GLN A 88 6.57 -20.40 -2.60
N VAL A 89 5.93 -21.56 -2.39
CA VAL A 89 5.47 -21.98 -1.05
C VAL A 89 6.61 -22.16 -0.05
N GLU A 90 7.74 -22.71 -0.49
CA GLU A 90 8.91 -22.87 0.36
C GLU A 90 9.41 -21.50 0.84
N LEU A 91 9.37 -20.49 -0.03
CA LEU A 91 9.80 -19.15 0.34
C LEU A 91 8.79 -18.49 1.30
N VAL A 92 7.49 -18.69 1.11
CA VAL A 92 6.50 -18.24 2.10
C VAL A 92 6.70 -18.96 3.45
N ASP A 93 7.11 -20.23 3.45
CA ASP A 93 7.46 -20.95 4.67
C ASP A 93 8.69 -20.34 5.35
N LEU A 94 9.69 -19.88 4.58
CA LEU A 94 10.87 -19.16 5.09
C LEU A 94 10.52 -17.76 5.63
N LEU A 95 9.71 -16.98 4.89
CA LEU A 95 9.34 -15.60 5.25
C LEU A 95 8.22 -15.51 6.28
N GLY A 96 7.57 -16.63 6.59
CA GLY A 96 6.48 -16.74 7.56
C GLY A 96 5.08 -16.43 7.03
N TRP A 97 4.11 -17.19 7.53
CA TRP A 97 2.68 -17.07 7.20
C TRP A 97 1.97 -15.91 7.90
N ASP A 98 2.63 -15.33 8.90
CA ASP A 98 2.28 -14.10 9.60
C ASP A 98 3.57 -13.43 10.08
N ASP A 99 3.43 -12.26 10.71
CA ASP A 99 4.58 -11.45 11.15
C ASP A 99 5.04 -11.76 12.59
N THR A 100 4.52 -12.83 13.22
CA THR A 100 4.75 -13.08 14.65
C THR A 100 6.17 -13.55 14.96
N HIS A 101 6.85 -14.12 13.97
CA HIS A 101 8.23 -14.60 14.06
C HIS A 101 9.28 -13.49 13.95
N LEU A 102 8.88 -12.27 13.56
CA LEU A 102 9.80 -11.14 13.38
C LEU A 102 10.28 -10.60 14.72
N SER A 103 11.44 -9.93 14.76
CA SER A 103 11.92 -9.22 15.96
C SER A 103 10.92 -8.17 16.43
N ALA A 104 10.95 -7.85 17.72
CA ALA A 104 10.03 -6.87 18.28
C ALA A 104 10.24 -5.50 17.62
N ARG A 105 11.51 -5.12 17.38
CA ARG A 105 11.87 -3.93 16.61
C ARG A 105 11.18 -3.87 15.26
N HIS A 106 11.31 -4.91 14.44
CA HIS A 106 10.77 -4.90 13.09
C HIS A 106 9.24 -4.93 13.06
N ARG A 107 8.60 -5.59 14.03
CA ARG A 107 7.14 -5.48 14.22
C ARG A 107 6.72 -4.05 14.59
N ASN A 108 7.49 -3.36 15.43
CA ASN A 108 7.21 -1.96 15.78
C ASN A 108 7.33 -1.01 14.59
N MET A 109 8.24 -1.29 13.65
CA MET A 109 8.40 -0.52 12.42
C MET A 109 7.29 -0.79 11.40
N THR A 110 6.85 -2.06 11.27
CA THR A 110 5.97 -2.48 10.18
C THR A 110 4.49 -2.50 10.57
N ARG A 111 4.14 -2.76 11.83
CA ARG A 111 2.73 -2.85 12.23
C ARG A 111 2.13 -1.46 12.38
N PHE A 112 1.08 -1.21 11.60
CA PHE A 112 0.25 -0.03 11.80
C PHE A 112 -0.53 -0.04 13.13
N GLN A 113 -0.74 -1.22 13.73
CA GLN A 113 -1.48 -1.38 14.99
C GLN A 113 -0.85 -2.44 15.89
N PRO A 114 -0.58 -2.12 17.17
CA PRO A 114 -0.18 -3.12 18.16
C PRO A 114 -1.21 -4.26 18.23
N GLY A 115 -0.72 -5.50 18.29
CA GLY A 115 -1.54 -6.71 18.34
C GLY A 115 -2.22 -7.13 17.03
N LEU A 116 -2.13 -6.33 15.96
CA LEU A 116 -2.55 -6.76 14.62
C LEU A 116 -1.33 -7.07 13.76
N SER A 117 -1.30 -8.31 13.26
CA SER A 117 -0.29 -8.75 12.30
C SER A 117 -0.31 -7.87 11.05
N TRP A 118 0.87 -7.41 10.62
CA TRP A 118 1.04 -6.59 9.41
C TRP A 118 0.58 -7.34 8.15
N TRP A 119 0.92 -8.62 8.09
CA TRP A 119 0.32 -9.57 7.16
C TRP A 119 -0.11 -10.85 7.88
N ASN A 120 -1.06 -11.57 7.32
CA ASN A 120 -1.40 -12.90 7.77
C ASN A 120 -1.68 -13.83 6.58
N TRP A 121 -2.01 -15.07 6.87
CA TRP A 121 -2.35 -16.08 5.86
C TRP A 121 -3.48 -15.63 4.91
N ALA A 122 -4.38 -14.73 5.32
CA ALA A 122 -5.46 -14.24 4.47
C ALA A 122 -4.97 -13.19 3.47
N ASP A 123 -3.96 -12.38 3.80
CA ASP A 123 -3.27 -11.56 2.81
C ASP A 123 -2.55 -12.45 1.77
N ILE A 124 -1.85 -13.49 2.24
CA ILE A 124 -1.11 -14.46 1.41
C ILE A 124 -2.06 -15.21 0.47
N LEU A 125 -3.18 -15.73 1.00
CA LEU A 125 -4.19 -16.42 0.23
C LEU A 125 -4.76 -15.52 -0.87
N ARG A 126 -5.04 -14.24 -0.56
CA ARG A 126 -5.51 -13.29 -1.58
C ARG A 126 -4.44 -13.12 -2.67
N ALA A 127 -3.20 -12.82 -2.30
CA ALA A 127 -2.12 -12.69 -3.28
C ALA A 127 -1.95 -13.94 -4.16
N ALA A 128 -2.08 -15.14 -3.59
CA ALA A 128 -2.07 -16.41 -4.31
C ALA A 128 -3.27 -16.58 -5.26
N MET A 129 -4.48 -16.25 -4.81
CA MET A 129 -5.69 -16.33 -5.63
C MET A 129 -5.64 -15.38 -6.83
N ALA A 130 -5.06 -14.18 -6.67
CA ALA A 130 -4.94 -13.21 -7.75
C ALA A 130 -4.11 -13.74 -8.94
N GLN A 131 -3.12 -14.61 -8.68
CA GLN A 131 -2.21 -15.17 -9.69
C GLN A 131 -2.48 -16.63 -10.06
N GLY A 132 -3.43 -17.29 -9.38
CA GLY A 132 -3.70 -18.71 -9.60
C GLY A 132 -2.68 -19.67 -8.97
N SER A 133 -2.01 -19.26 -7.89
CA SER A 133 -0.99 -20.04 -7.17
C SER A 133 -1.59 -21.23 -6.41
N LYS A 134 -1.78 -22.37 -7.08
CA LYS A 134 -2.43 -23.56 -6.50
C LYS A 134 -1.65 -24.14 -5.32
N ARG A 135 -0.31 -24.14 -5.35
CA ARG A 135 0.51 -24.73 -4.27
C ARG A 135 0.32 -23.94 -2.98
N ILE A 136 0.31 -22.61 -3.07
CA ILE A 136 0.03 -21.74 -1.91
C ILE A 136 -1.39 -21.95 -1.39
N ILE A 137 -2.40 -22.03 -2.26
CA ILE A 137 -3.80 -22.28 -1.84
C ILE A 137 -3.91 -23.63 -1.10
N LEU A 138 -3.30 -24.69 -1.64
CA LEU A 138 -3.28 -26.00 -1.02
C LEU A 138 -2.52 -25.97 0.32
N ALA A 139 -1.43 -25.20 0.40
CA ALA A 139 -0.67 -24.99 1.62
C ALA A 139 -1.49 -24.28 2.71
N CYS A 140 -2.31 -23.28 2.34
CA CYS A 140 -3.29 -22.67 3.25
C CYS A 140 -4.29 -23.69 3.78
N HIS A 141 -4.83 -24.55 2.91
CA HIS A 141 -5.77 -25.59 3.30
C HIS A 141 -5.15 -26.62 4.24
N LYS A 142 -3.96 -27.13 3.92
CA LYS A 142 -3.23 -28.09 4.77
C LYS A 142 -2.93 -27.55 6.16
N ARG A 143 -2.76 -26.23 6.30
CA ARG A 143 -2.56 -25.53 7.58
C ARG A 143 -3.87 -25.23 8.33
N GLY A 144 -5.03 -25.62 7.79
CA GLY A 144 -6.33 -25.39 8.43
C GLY A 144 -6.87 -23.96 8.28
N TYR A 145 -6.19 -23.09 7.51
CA TYR A 145 -6.59 -21.69 7.38
C TYR A 145 -7.90 -21.48 6.63
N LEU A 146 -8.37 -22.48 5.87
CA LEU A 146 -9.61 -22.41 5.09
C LEU A 146 -10.83 -23.01 5.82
N THR A 147 -10.72 -23.23 7.13
CA THR A 147 -11.78 -23.80 7.98
C THR A 147 -12.73 -22.71 8.52
N GLY A 148 -13.95 -23.10 8.94
CA GLY A 148 -15.07 -22.16 9.15
C GLY A 148 -14.86 -21.02 10.14
N GLU A 149 -13.95 -21.13 11.10
CA GLU A 149 -13.65 -20.08 12.09
C GLU A 149 -12.90 -18.87 11.47
N SER A 150 -12.26 -19.07 10.32
CA SER A 150 -11.39 -18.08 9.68
C SER A 150 -12.12 -17.10 8.74
N ARG A 151 -13.43 -17.29 8.54
CA ARG A 151 -14.25 -16.57 7.53
C ARG A 151 -14.31 -15.05 7.71
N TYR A 152 -14.04 -14.53 8.91
CA TYR A 152 -14.24 -13.11 9.22
C TYR A 152 -13.17 -12.16 8.68
N SER A 153 -12.02 -12.68 8.23
CA SER A 153 -10.88 -11.85 7.81
C SER A 153 -10.93 -11.43 6.32
N SER A 154 -11.61 -12.19 5.46
CA SER A 154 -11.59 -11.94 4.01
C SER A 154 -12.84 -11.21 3.52
N LYS A 155 -12.92 -9.90 3.77
CA LYS A 155 -14.06 -9.08 3.28
C LYS A 155 -13.93 -8.65 1.82
N SER A 156 -12.74 -8.77 1.23
CA SER A 156 -12.52 -8.45 -0.18
C SER A 156 -11.61 -9.49 -0.82
N LEU A 157 -12.07 -10.08 -1.93
CA LEU A 157 -11.18 -10.79 -2.84
C LEU A 157 -10.32 -9.76 -3.59
N PRO A 158 -9.08 -10.12 -3.92
CA PRO A 158 -8.24 -9.27 -4.75
C PRO A 158 -8.77 -9.27 -6.19
N PRO A 159 -8.49 -8.20 -6.94
CA PRO A 159 -8.76 -8.18 -8.38
C PRO A 159 -8.11 -9.38 -9.08
N LEU A 160 -8.85 -10.02 -9.99
CA LEU A 160 -8.33 -11.08 -10.83
C LEU A 160 -7.40 -10.50 -11.91
N GLU A 161 -6.09 -10.78 -11.83
CA GLU A 161 -5.11 -10.37 -12.82
C GLU A 161 -4.96 -11.39 -13.96
N LYS A 162 -5.11 -10.95 -15.23
CA LYS A 162 -4.78 -11.65 -16.50
C LYS A 162 -5.16 -13.16 -16.62
N GLU A 163 -4.73 -13.79 -17.71
CA GLU A 163 -5.23 -15.05 -18.32
C GLU A 163 -5.19 -16.33 -17.45
N ARG A 164 -4.56 -16.32 -16.27
CA ARG A 164 -4.34 -17.54 -15.45
C ARG A 164 -5.33 -17.77 -14.30
N THR A 165 -6.43 -17.03 -14.30
CA THR A 165 -7.41 -16.99 -13.20
C THR A 165 -8.55 -18.01 -13.34
N LEU A 166 -8.61 -18.78 -14.43
CA LEU A 166 -9.75 -19.66 -14.71
C LEU A 166 -9.96 -20.75 -13.64
N ASP A 167 -8.87 -21.38 -13.19
CA ASP A 167 -8.94 -22.41 -12.16
C ASP A 167 -9.38 -21.84 -10.82
N VAL A 168 -8.94 -20.63 -10.47
CA VAL A 168 -9.40 -19.94 -9.25
C VAL A 168 -10.86 -19.56 -9.36
N VAL A 169 -11.32 -19.08 -10.52
CA VAL A 169 -12.75 -18.80 -10.75
C VAL A 169 -13.57 -20.07 -10.58
N ARG A 170 -13.19 -21.17 -11.24
CA ARG A 170 -13.86 -22.47 -11.07
C ARG A 170 -13.94 -22.88 -9.61
N TRP A 171 -12.83 -22.74 -8.89
CA TRP A 171 -12.74 -23.06 -7.47
C TRP A 171 -13.65 -22.18 -6.59
N ILE A 172 -13.70 -20.87 -6.83
CA ILE A 172 -14.61 -19.93 -6.14
C ILE A 172 -16.08 -20.30 -6.35
N PHE A 173 -16.40 -20.83 -7.52
CA PHE A 173 -17.73 -21.31 -7.90
C PHE A 173 -17.98 -22.78 -7.52
N GLN A 174 -17.15 -23.36 -6.64
CA GLN A 174 -17.25 -24.73 -6.13
C GLN A 174 -17.24 -25.80 -7.24
N MET A 175 -16.67 -25.47 -8.40
CA MET A 175 -16.42 -26.44 -9.45
C MET A 175 -15.16 -27.24 -9.09
N PRO A 176 -15.10 -28.54 -9.42
CA PRO A 176 -13.90 -29.34 -9.20
C PRO A 176 -12.75 -28.79 -10.04
N VAL A 177 -11.61 -28.61 -9.39
CA VAL A 177 -10.34 -28.18 -9.99
C VAL A 177 -9.26 -29.13 -9.49
N GLU A 178 -8.46 -29.65 -10.41
CA GLU A 178 -7.34 -30.52 -10.08
C GLU A 178 -6.37 -29.80 -9.13
N ASP A 179 -5.94 -30.52 -8.09
CA ASP A 179 -5.02 -30.07 -7.03
C ASP A 179 -5.54 -28.99 -6.06
N LEU A 180 -6.81 -28.55 -6.19
CA LEU A 180 -7.43 -27.65 -5.23
C LEU A 180 -8.41 -28.38 -4.32
N PRO A 181 -8.47 -28.02 -3.02
CA PRO A 181 -9.38 -28.65 -2.07
C PRO A 181 -10.83 -28.27 -2.34
N SER A 182 -11.77 -29.19 -2.10
CA SER A 182 -13.19 -28.82 -2.04
C SER A 182 -13.43 -27.96 -0.81
N LEU A 183 -14.03 -26.78 -1.01
CA LEU A 183 -14.35 -25.86 0.08
C LEU A 183 -15.86 -25.67 0.19
N ASP A 184 -16.47 -26.38 1.14
CA ASP A 184 -17.89 -26.21 1.46
C ASP A 184 -18.09 -24.85 2.14
N ASP A 185 -18.91 -24.00 1.50
CA ASP A 185 -19.35 -22.68 2.01
C ASP A 185 -18.24 -21.67 2.38
N PHE A 186 -17.01 -21.83 1.87
CA PHE A 186 -15.95 -20.85 2.11
C PHE A 186 -16.22 -19.53 1.36
N PHE A 187 -16.64 -19.62 0.09
CA PHE A 187 -16.94 -18.45 -0.72
C PHE A 187 -18.39 -18.02 -0.57
N THR A 188 -18.59 -16.84 0.02
CA THR A 188 -19.91 -16.21 0.08
C THR A 188 -20.44 -15.83 -1.31
N VAL A 189 -21.76 -15.68 -1.42
CA VAL A 189 -22.41 -15.10 -2.60
C VAL A 189 -21.87 -13.71 -2.93
N GLY A 190 -21.40 -12.96 -1.93
CA GLY A 190 -20.75 -11.67 -2.12
C GLY A 190 -19.46 -11.78 -2.94
N HIS A 191 -18.63 -12.78 -2.65
CA HIS A 191 -17.40 -13.05 -3.40
C HIS A 191 -17.69 -13.37 -4.87
N GLN A 192 -18.64 -14.27 -5.12
CA GLN A 192 -19.03 -14.66 -6.48
C GLN A 192 -19.57 -13.46 -7.28
N ARG A 193 -20.31 -12.55 -6.62
CA ARG A 193 -20.79 -11.30 -7.23
C ARG A 193 -19.65 -10.35 -7.62
N SER A 194 -18.63 -10.20 -6.79
CA SER A 194 -17.45 -9.39 -7.11
C SER A 194 -16.67 -9.97 -8.30
N ILE A 195 -16.47 -11.29 -8.32
CA ILE A 195 -15.79 -11.96 -9.44
C ILE A 195 -16.59 -11.83 -10.74
N ALA A 196 -17.92 -11.99 -10.69
CA ALA A 196 -18.78 -11.79 -11.85
C ALA A 196 -18.67 -10.36 -12.42
N TYR A 197 -18.61 -9.35 -11.54
CA TYR A 197 -18.37 -7.97 -11.93
C TYR A 197 -17.02 -7.81 -12.66
N GLU A 198 -15.93 -8.33 -12.10
CA GLU A 198 -14.58 -8.22 -12.66
C GLU A 198 -14.44 -8.94 -14.00
N LEU A 199 -15.04 -10.14 -14.15
CA LEU A 199 -15.01 -10.89 -15.40
C LEU A 199 -15.61 -10.10 -16.55
N ALA A 200 -16.73 -9.41 -16.31
CA ALA A 200 -17.38 -8.60 -17.33
C ALA A 200 -16.65 -7.29 -17.61
N SER A 201 -16.14 -6.63 -16.58
CA SER A 201 -15.30 -5.43 -16.72
C SER A 201 -14.07 -5.69 -17.59
N ASN A 202 -13.47 -6.87 -17.44
CA ASN A 202 -12.30 -7.31 -18.23
C ASN A 202 -12.65 -8.06 -19.53
N GLY A 203 -13.94 -8.12 -19.92
CA GLY A 203 -14.38 -8.75 -21.18
C GLY A 203 -14.12 -10.27 -21.28
N LYS A 204 -14.11 -11.00 -20.17
CA LYS A 204 -13.83 -12.46 -20.09
C LYS A 204 -15.04 -13.32 -20.51
N LYS A 205 -15.43 -13.20 -21.78
CA LYS A 205 -16.62 -13.84 -22.39
C LYS A 205 -16.63 -15.37 -22.27
N ASP A 206 -15.48 -16.01 -22.48
CA ASP A 206 -15.28 -17.45 -22.40
C ASP A 206 -15.56 -18.00 -20.99
N VAL A 207 -15.05 -17.34 -19.95
CA VAL A 207 -15.27 -17.71 -18.55
C VAL A 207 -16.74 -17.52 -18.16
N ILE A 208 -17.35 -16.40 -18.55
CA ILE A 208 -18.77 -16.15 -18.29
C ILE A 208 -19.63 -17.20 -19.00
N MET A 209 -19.32 -17.55 -20.25
CA MET A 209 -20.03 -18.60 -20.98
C MET A 209 -19.93 -19.96 -20.29
N MET A 210 -18.75 -20.31 -19.78
CA MET A 210 -18.56 -21.53 -18.98
C MET A 210 -19.49 -21.52 -17.75
N LEU A 211 -19.50 -20.44 -16.97
CA LEU A 211 -20.36 -20.33 -15.79
C LEU A 211 -21.85 -20.42 -16.16
N LYS A 212 -22.24 -19.84 -17.31
CA LYS A 212 -23.61 -19.92 -17.85
C LYS A 212 -23.99 -21.36 -18.18
N GLN A 213 -23.14 -22.09 -18.92
CA GLN A 213 -23.38 -23.47 -19.33
C GLN A 213 -23.52 -24.42 -18.14
N GLN A 214 -22.87 -24.12 -17.02
CA GLN A 214 -22.98 -24.86 -15.76
C GLN A 214 -24.19 -24.44 -14.91
N GLY A 215 -24.99 -23.45 -15.34
CA GLY A 215 -26.15 -22.97 -14.60
C GLY A 215 -25.80 -22.21 -13.31
N LEU A 216 -24.57 -21.68 -13.21
CA LEU A 216 -24.06 -21.05 -11.98
C LEU A 216 -24.35 -19.55 -11.90
N ILE A 217 -24.74 -18.91 -13.01
CA ILE A 217 -25.04 -17.48 -13.04
C ILE A 217 -26.45 -17.22 -12.52
N LYS A 218 -26.52 -16.72 -11.29
CA LYS A 218 -27.76 -16.22 -10.70
C LYS A 218 -28.06 -14.79 -11.19
N PRO A 219 -29.33 -14.33 -11.18
CA PRO A 219 -29.69 -12.99 -11.62
C PRO A 219 -28.89 -11.85 -10.95
N GLU A 220 -28.54 -11.99 -9.66
CA GLU A 220 -27.75 -10.96 -8.97
C GLU A 220 -26.30 -10.91 -9.45
N MET A 221 -25.77 -12.01 -9.96
CA MET A 221 -24.44 -12.05 -10.57
C MET A 221 -24.47 -11.44 -11.96
N GLY A 222 -25.50 -11.73 -12.77
CA GLY A 222 -25.64 -11.07 -14.06
C GLY A 222 -25.81 -9.56 -13.92
N THR A 223 -26.60 -9.07 -12.95
CA THR A 223 -26.64 -7.62 -12.61
C THR A 223 -25.25 -7.04 -12.38
N ARG A 224 -24.38 -7.77 -11.67
CA ARG A 224 -23.00 -7.36 -11.43
C ARG A 224 -22.14 -7.41 -12.69
N MET A 225 -22.35 -8.37 -13.58
CA MET A 225 -21.70 -8.42 -14.90
C MET A 225 -22.05 -7.19 -15.75
N TYR A 226 -23.34 -6.81 -15.81
CA TYR A 226 -23.77 -5.59 -16.52
C TYR A 226 -23.13 -4.33 -15.94
N GLN A 227 -23.09 -4.20 -14.61
CA GLN A 227 -22.41 -3.09 -13.93
C GLN A 227 -20.91 -3.05 -14.25
N GLY A 228 -20.22 -4.20 -14.23
CA GLY A 228 -18.80 -4.27 -14.58
C GLY A 228 -18.53 -3.87 -16.03
N ALA A 229 -19.35 -4.33 -16.97
CA ALA A 229 -19.27 -3.94 -18.37
C ALA A 229 -19.56 -2.44 -18.59
N GLY A 230 -20.53 -1.89 -17.86
CA GLY A 230 -20.88 -0.48 -17.88
C GLY A 230 -19.76 0.43 -17.34
N GLU A 231 -19.10 0.01 -16.26
CA GLU A 231 -18.01 0.79 -15.65
C GLU A 231 -16.77 0.78 -16.54
N ALA A 232 -16.50 -0.35 -17.21
CA ALA A 232 -15.47 -0.46 -18.24
C ALA A 232 -15.81 0.28 -19.55
N GLY A 233 -17.02 0.86 -19.68
CA GLY A 233 -17.45 1.53 -20.90
C GLY A 233 -17.61 0.59 -22.10
N SER A 234 -17.79 -0.72 -21.87
CA SER A 234 -17.80 -1.74 -22.92
C SER A 234 -19.22 -2.06 -23.39
N MET A 235 -19.75 -1.27 -24.32
CA MET A 235 -21.07 -1.53 -24.91
C MET A 235 -21.14 -2.88 -25.65
N ASP A 236 -20.03 -3.30 -26.27
CA ASP A 236 -19.93 -4.62 -26.91
C ASP A 236 -20.07 -5.78 -25.92
N MET A 237 -19.60 -5.59 -24.68
CA MET A 237 -19.78 -6.58 -23.62
C MET A 237 -21.24 -6.59 -23.13
N ILE A 238 -21.88 -5.42 -22.99
CA ILE A 238 -23.32 -5.33 -22.65
C ILE A 238 -24.18 -6.06 -23.69
N ARG A 239 -23.98 -5.78 -24.99
CA ARG A 239 -24.69 -6.48 -26.07
C ARG A 239 -24.42 -7.98 -26.05
N TRP A 240 -23.17 -8.38 -25.82
CA TRP A 240 -22.84 -9.79 -25.71
C TRP A 240 -23.55 -10.46 -24.53
N LEU A 241 -23.70 -9.80 -23.38
CA LEU A 241 -24.47 -10.32 -22.25
C LEU A 241 -25.96 -10.47 -22.61
N GLU A 242 -26.53 -9.53 -23.38
CA GLU A 242 -27.91 -9.58 -23.88
C GLU A 242 -28.13 -10.70 -24.90
N ASP A 243 -27.26 -10.80 -25.92
CA ASP A 243 -27.29 -11.84 -26.96
C ASP A 243 -27.16 -13.25 -26.37
N ASN A 244 -26.48 -13.34 -25.22
CA ASN A 244 -26.33 -14.58 -24.46
C ASN A 244 -27.29 -14.66 -23.28
N GLU A 245 -28.38 -13.90 -23.26
CA GLU A 245 -29.50 -14.02 -22.31
C GLU A 245 -29.02 -14.17 -20.85
N ILE A 246 -28.00 -13.41 -20.45
CA ILE A 246 -27.46 -13.48 -19.09
C ILE A 246 -28.50 -12.90 -18.13
N PRO A 247 -28.99 -13.69 -17.15
CA PRO A 247 -30.09 -13.27 -16.29
C PRO A 247 -29.63 -12.12 -15.40
N HIS A 248 -30.43 -11.06 -15.30
CA HIS A 248 -30.13 -9.93 -14.42
C HIS A 248 -31.40 -9.37 -13.77
N LEU A 249 -31.23 -8.65 -12.66
CA LEU A 249 -32.28 -7.91 -11.97
C LEU A 249 -32.12 -6.41 -12.25
N PRO A 250 -33.05 -5.77 -13.00
CA PRO A 250 -32.99 -4.33 -13.25
C PRO A 250 -32.97 -3.50 -11.97
N GLN A 251 -33.65 -3.94 -10.91
CA GLN A 251 -33.74 -3.22 -9.63
C GLN A 251 -32.41 -3.14 -8.87
N GLY A 252 -31.45 -4.00 -9.22
CA GLY A 252 -30.10 -4.00 -8.65
C GLY A 252 -29.08 -3.17 -9.44
N MET A 253 -29.44 -2.66 -10.62
CA MET A 253 -28.55 -1.81 -11.43
C MET A 253 -28.49 -0.38 -10.88
N SER A 254 -27.34 0.27 -11.03
CA SER A 254 -27.10 1.63 -10.56
C SER A 254 -26.44 2.43 -11.67
N LEU A 255 -26.99 3.60 -12.00
CA LEU A 255 -26.57 4.39 -13.16
C LEU A 255 -25.10 4.82 -13.11
N ASN A 256 -24.57 5.08 -11.91
CA ASN A 256 -23.16 5.44 -11.73
C ASN A 256 -22.17 4.31 -12.10
N GLN A 257 -22.66 3.09 -12.35
CA GLN A 257 -21.87 1.96 -12.84
C GLN A 257 -21.87 1.87 -14.37
N PHE A 258 -22.45 2.83 -15.08
CA PHE A 258 -22.53 2.83 -16.54
C PHE A 258 -21.83 4.04 -17.17
N VAL A 259 -20.98 4.71 -16.40
CA VAL A 259 -20.36 6.00 -16.76
C VAL A 259 -19.06 5.87 -17.55
N GLY A 260 -18.57 4.64 -17.80
CA GLY A 260 -17.29 4.44 -18.50
C GLY A 260 -17.31 4.90 -19.96
N SER A 261 -18.50 5.06 -20.55
CA SER A 261 -18.70 5.70 -21.85
C SER A 261 -20.08 6.33 -21.92
N MET A 262 -20.28 7.27 -22.86
CA MET A 262 -21.60 7.87 -23.08
C MET A 262 -22.63 6.84 -23.58
N ASP A 263 -22.22 5.84 -24.35
CA ASP A 263 -23.11 4.81 -24.89
C ASP A 263 -23.60 3.85 -23.80
N THR A 264 -22.70 3.37 -22.94
CA THR A 264 -23.09 2.57 -21.77
C THR A 264 -23.99 3.39 -20.84
N PHE A 265 -23.73 4.69 -20.68
CA PHE A 265 -24.52 5.55 -19.82
C PHE A 265 -25.95 5.74 -20.34
N ARG A 266 -26.12 5.91 -21.67
CA ARG A 266 -27.46 5.94 -22.31
C ARG A 266 -28.19 4.62 -22.13
N TRP A 267 -27.52 3.49 -22.33
CA TRP A 267 -28.11 2.18 -22.04
C TRP A 267 -28.56 2.08 -20.58
N GLY A 268 -27.73 2.56 -19.65
CA GLY A 268 -28.05 2.64 -18.22
C GLY A 268 -29.28 3.50 -17.93
N LEU A 269 -29.45 4.64 -18.61
CA LEU A 269 -30.63 5.52 -18.46
C LEU A 269 -31.95 4.84 -18.87
N GLU A 270 -31.88 3.96 -19.87
CA GLU A 270 -33.04 3.21 -20.39
C GLU A 270 -33.40 2.00 -19.51
N HIS A 271 -32.41 1.34 -18.92
CA HIS A 271 -32.58 0.04 -18.26
C HIS A 271 -32.51 0.08 -16.73
N CYS A 272 -31.89 1.11 -16.14
CA CYS A 272 -31.89 1.30 -14.70
C CYS A 272 -33.24 1.91 -14.26
N PRO A 273 -33.96 1.29 -13.31
CA PRO A 273 -35.26 1.77 -12.89
C PRO A 273 -35.15 3.18 -12.32
N GLN A 274 -35.98 4.08 -12.84
CA GLN A 274 -35.92 5.47 -12.43
C GLN A 274 -36.42 5.66 -11.01
N ARG A 275 -35.48 5.72 -10.05
CA ARG A 275 -35.82 6.09 -8.68
C ARG A 275 -35.93 7.62 -8.61
N PRO A 276 -36.94 8.18 -7.90
CA PRO A 276 -37.13 9.63 -7.79
C PRO A 276 -35.91 10.39 -7.25
N THR A 277 -35.01 9.69 -6.56
CA THR A 277 -33.77 10.21 -5.95
C THR A 277 -32.53 9.67 -6.66
N PHE A 278 -32.47 9.78 -8.00
CA PHE A 278 -31.22 9.45 -8.67
C PHE A 278 -30.11 10.37 -8.17
N ASN A 279 -29.04 9.74 -7.67
CA ASN A 279 -27.85 10.46 -7.25
C ASN A 279 -26.99 10.76 -8.49
N TYR A 280 -27.37 11.81 -9.24
CA TYR A 280 -26.57 12.28 -10.37
C TYR A 280 -25.20 12.78 -9.95
N LYS A 281 -25.04 13.23 -8.69
CA LYS A 281 -23.74 13.52 -8.10
C LYS A 281 -22.84 12.26 -8.11
N ALA A 282 -23.35 11.11 -7.69
CA ALA A 282 -22.60 9.84 -7.75
C ALA A 282 -22.26 9.41 -9.19
N SER A 283 -23.11 9.72 -10.17
CA SER A 283 -22.81 9.45 -11.58
C SER A 283 -21.74 10.39 -12.13
N TYR A 284 -21.77 11.66 -11.75
CA TYR A 284 -20.74 12.64 -12.08
C TYR A 284 -19.38 12.25 -11.46
N GLU A 285 -19.37 11.87 -10.18
CA GLU A 285 -18.16 11.39 -9.47
C GLU A 285 -17.56 10.15 -10.12
N ALA A 286 -18.40 9.17 -10.46
CA ALA A 286 -17.93 7.99 -11.15
C ALA A 286 -17.43 8.33 -12.58
N ALA A 287 -18.09 9.24 -13.29
CA ALA A 287 -17.65 9.70 -14.62
C ALA A 287 -16.29 10.40 -14.54
N LEU A 288 -16.10 11.24 -13.52
CA LEU A 288 -14.84 11.90 -13.20
C LEU A 288 -13.71 10.89 -12.92
N LEU A 289 -13.97 9.84 -12.15
CA LEU A 289 -13.00 8.76 -11.89
C LEU A 289 -12.68 7.93 -13.15
N SER A 290 -13.68 7.66 -13.98
CA SER A 290 -13.50 6.93 -15.25
C SER A 290 -12.87 7.77 -16.37
N GLY A 291 -12.83 9.10 -16.20
CA GLY A 291 -12.37 10.05 -17.21
C GLY A 291 -13.34 10.29 -18.38
N CYS A 292 -14.64 10.05 -18.20
CA CYS A 292 -15.65 10.24 -19.24
C CYS A 292 -16.27 11.65 -19.19
N THR A 293 -15.65 12.60 -19.88
CA THR A 293 -16.08 14.02 -19.88
C THR A 293 -17.48 14.22 -20.47
N GLU A 294 -17.90 13.43 -21.47
CA GLU A 294 -19.24 13.52 -22.05
C GLU A 294 -20.36 13.24 -21.03
N VAL A 295 -20.14 12.26 -20.14
CA VAL A 295 -21.09 11.94 -19.07
C VAL A 295 -21.05 13.04 -17.99
N MET A 296 -19.88 13.60 -17.69
CA MET A 296 -19.75 14.76 -16.80
C MET A 296 -20.55 15.96 -17.33
N ASP A 297 -20.39 16.28 -18.62
CA ASP A 297 -21.12 17.37 -19.30
C ASP A 297 -22.63 17.10 -19.26
N TYR A 298 -23.05 15.87 -19.55
CA TYR A 298 -24.47 15.49 -19.45
C TYR A 298 -25.00 15.71 -18.03
N CYS A 299 -24.29 15.21 -17.02
CA CYS A 299 -24.68 15.35 -15.63
C CYS A 299 -24.73 16.81 -15.19
N SER A 300 -23.73 17.63 -15.54
CA SER A 300 -23.68 19.06 -15.19
C SER A 300 -24.77 19.89 -15.89
N ASN A 301 -25.05 19.61 -17.17
CA ASN A 301 -26.05 20.35 -17.93
C ASN A 301 -27.49 20.00 -17.53
N LYS A 302 -27.73 18.74 -17.17
CA LYS A 302 -29.05 18.28 -16.77
C LYS A 302 -29.36 18.51 -15.30
N PHE A 303 -28.33 18.48 -14.45
CA PHE A 303 -28.48 18.55 -13.01
C PHE A 303 -27.50 19.59 -12.47
N SER A 304 -27.98 20.54 -11.68
CA SER A 304 -27.10 21.45 -10.95
C SER A 304 -26.28 20.64 -9.94
N VAL A 305 -25.11 20.14 -10.34
CA VAL A 305 -24.21 19.39 -9.47
C VAL A 305 -23.62 20.40 -8.49
N SER A 306 -24.10 20.39 -7.24
CA SER A 306 -23.51 21.24 -6.19
C SER A 306 -22.16 20.67 -5.76
N PRO A 307 -21.12 21.51 -5.59
CA PRO A 307 -19.80 21.09 -5.12
C PRO A 307 -19.74 20.76 -3.63
N GLU A 308 -20.85 20.80 -2.89
CA GLU A 308 -20.84 20.57 -1.44
C GLU A 308 -20.27 19.19 -1.10
N HIS A 309 -19.11 19.20 -0.43
CA HIS A 309 -18.39 18.06 0.13
C HIS A 309 -18.09 16.96 -0.92
N CYS A 310 -17.29 17.30 -1.93
CA CYS A 310 -16.70 16.31 -2.81
C CYS A 310 -15.34 15.85 -2.26
N ASP A 311 -15.18 14.53 -2.15
CA ASP A 311 -13.89 13.87 -1.99
C ASP A 311 -13.36 13.52 -3.39
N PHE A 312 -12.53 14.39 -3.95
CA PHE A 312 -11.94 14.18 -5.27
C PHE A 312 -10.61 13.43 -5.16
N HIS A 313 -10.53 12.27 -5.82
CA HIS A 313 -9.36 11.38 -5.83
C HIS A 313 -8.79 11.26 -7.26
N PRO A 314 -8.01 12.24 -7.77
CA PRO A 314 -7.28 12.01 -9.01
C PRO A 314 -6.29 10.88 -8.79
N ASN A 315 -6.01 10.12 -9.85
CA ASN A 315 -4.85 9.23 -9.92
C ASN A 315 -3.78 9.85 -10.84
N ALA A 316 -2.57 9.28 -10.85
CA ALA A 316 -1.48 9.75 -11.71
C ALA A 316 -1.82 9.73 -13.21
N ASP A 317 -2.76 8.88 -13.63
CA ASP A 317 -3.22 8.73 -15.01
C ASP A 317 -4.41 9.64 -15.34
N THR A 318 -4.85 10.48 -14.39
CA THR A 318 -6.00 11.36 -14.59
C THR A 318 -5.66 12.43 -15.60
N ARG A 319 -6.38 12.40 -16.72
CA ARG A 319 -6.17 13.32 -17.84
C ARG A 319 -6.51 14.76 -17.45
N PHE A 320 -5.70 15.71 -17.91
CA PHE A 320 -5.93 17.14 -17.64
C PHE A 320 -7.28 17.63 -18.20
N GLU A 321 -7.77 17.04 -19.29
CA GLU A 321 -9.10 17.37 -19.84
C GLU A 321 -10.22 17.10 -18.83
N VAL A 322 -10.13 16.00 -18.08
CA VAL A 322 -11.11 15.60 -17.06
C VAL A 322 -11.10 16.58 -15.89
N LEU A 323 -9.89 16.97 -15.44
CA LEU A 323 -9.71 17.99 -14.43
C LEU A 323 -10.27 19.36 -14.89
N GLN A 324 -10.01 19.72 -16.15
CA GLN A 324 -10.52 20.98 -16.72
C GLN A 324 -12.05 20.98 -16.77
N SER A 325 -12.69 19.90 -17.24
CA SER A 325 -14.15 19.75 -17.18
C SER A 325 -14.68 19.89 -15.75
N ALA A 326 -13.99 19.32 -14.75
CA ALA A 326 -14.39 19.47 -13.35
C ALA A 326 -14.30 20.93 -12.84
N ILE A 327 -13.31 21.71 -13.30
CA ILE A 327 -13.19 23.14 -12.99
C ILE A 327 -14.32 23.92 -13.69
N ASP A 328 -14.58 23.63 -14.96
CA ASP A 328 -15.58 24.33 -15.77
C ASP A 328 -17.00 24.12 -15.22
N HIS A 329 -17.29 22.93 -14.70
CA HIS A 329 -18.53 22.61 -13.98
C HIS A 329 -18.56 23.11 -12.53
N LYS A 330 -17.53 23.84 -12.08
CA LYS A 330 -17.38 24.36 -10.70
C LYS A 330 -17.35 23.27 -9.62
N TYR A 331 -17.05 22.04 -10.03
CA TYR A 331 -16.93 20.90 -9.15
C TYR A 331 -15.59 20.90 -8.42
N LEU A 332 -14.53 21.31 -9.14
CA LEU A 332 -13.18 21.48 -8.62
C LEU A 332 -12.90 22.97 -8.41
N THR A 333 -12.78 23.37 -7.15
CA THR A 333 -12.51 24.75 -6.73
C THR A 333 -11.34 24.78 -5.76
N ARG A 334 -10.86 25.98 -5.42
CA ARG A 334 -9.83 26.15 -4.38
C ARG A 334 -10.24 25.59 -3.01
N ASP A 335 -11.54 25.52 -2.73
CA ASP A 335 -12.09 25.01 -1.47
C ASP A 335 -12.35 23.49 -1.52
N THR A 336 -12.22 22.86 -2.69
CA THR A 336 -12.35 21.41 -2.85
C THR A 336 -11.13 20.74 -2.22
N ARG A 337 -11.34 20.00 -1.14
CA ARG A 337 -10.25 19.28 -0.45
C ARG A 337 -9.79 18.10 -1.30
N PHE A 338 -8.49 18.00 -1.49
CA PHE A 338 -7.84 16.81 -2.03
C PHE A 338 -7.71 15.80 -0.92
N TYR A 339 -8.77 15.05 -0.62
CA TYR A 339 -8.57 13.78 0.04
C TYR A 339 -7.94 12.89 -1.01
N LEU A 340 -6.62 12.76 -1.04
CA LEU A 340 -6.04 11.70 -1.84
C LEU A 340 -6.18 10.44 -1.02
N ALA A 341 -6.84 9.43 -1.60
CA ALA A 341 -6.68 8.09 -1.10
C ALA A 341 -5.17 7.84 -1.06
N LEU A 342 -4.70 7.36 0.09
CA LEU A 342 -3.34 6.90 0.46
C LEU A 342 -2.40 6.81 -0.76
N TYR A 343 -1.16 7.27 -0.64
CA TYR A 343 -0.08 7.24 -1.66
C TYR A 343 0.03 8.46 -2.61
N LEU A 344 0.17 9.66 -2.06
CA LEU A 344 0.76 10.79 -2.81
C LEU A 344 2.21 10.45 -3.16
N THR A 345 2.45 10.08 -4.41
CA THR A 345 3.81 9.88 -4.94
C THR A 345 4.21 11.05 -5.82
N VAL A 346 5.50 11.14 -6.17
CA VAL A 346 6.00 12.17 -7.10
C VAL A 346 5.32 12.13 -8.48
N HIS A 347 4.62 11.05 -8.84
CA HIS A 347 3.77 10.97 -10.04
C HIS A 347 2.64 12.00 -10.05
N TYR A 348 2.22 12.47 -8.87
CA TYR A 348 1.20 13.51 -8.75
C TYR A 348 1.75 14.92 -8.94
N LEU A 349 3.08 15.12 -8.89
CA LEU A 349 3.67 16.46 -8.96
C LEU A 349 3.23 17.25 -10.21
N PRO A 350 3.16 16.67 -11.43
CA PRO A 350 2.64 17.38 -12.61
C PRO A 350 1.19 17.81 -12.47
N ILE A 351 0.33 16.98 -11.88
CA ILE A 351 -1.08 17.31 -11.62
C ILE A 351 -1.15 18.45 -10.59
N ILE A 352 -0.42 18.32 -9.48
CA ILE A 352 -0.40 19.34 -8.42
C ILE A 352 0.07 20.70 -8.97
N GLN A 353 1.14 20.71 -9.78
CA GLN A 353 1.63 21.91 -10.44
C GLN A 353 0.58 22.54 -11.37
N TRP A 354 -0.03 21.72 -12.24
CA TRP A 354 -1.09 22.16 -13.15
C TRP A 354 -2.29 22.77 -12.43
N MET A 355 -2.65 22.23 -11.27
CA MET A 355 -3.74 22.73 -10.43
C MET A 355 -3.39 24.03 -9.70
N HIS A 356 -2.14 24.17 -9.27
CA HIS A 356 -1.62 25.41 -8.68
C HIS A 356 -1.67 26.58 -9.68
N GLU A 357 -1.24 26.35 -10.93
CA GLU A 357 -1.29 27.35 -12.01
C GLU A 357 -2.70 27.89 -12.27
N ARG A 358 -3.72 27.06 -12.05
CA ARG A 358 -5.15 27.40 -12.20
C ARG A 358 -5.81 27.92 -10.93
N GLN A 359 -5.06 28.05 -9.83
CA GLN A 359 -5.54 28.52 -8.53
C GLN A 359 -6.65 27.65 -7.92
N VAL A 360 -6.70 26.36 -8.28
CA VAL A 360 -7.69 25.39 -7.76
C VAL A 360 -7.07 24.40 -6.76
N LEU A 361 -5.75 24.44 -6.55
CA LEU A 361 -5.08 23.59 -5.56
C LEU A 361 -5.36 24.07 -4.13
N HIS A 362 -6.04 23.23 -3.35
CA HIS A 362 -6.39 23.53 -1.96
C HIS A 362 -5.14 23.50 -1.07
N PRO A 363 -4.88 24.52 -0.20
CA PRO A 363 -3.65 24.62 0.59
C PRO A 363 -3.32 23.43 1.49
N ASP A 364 -4.34 22.71 1.97
CA ASP A 364 -4.14 21.53 2.84
C ASP A 364 -3.56 20.31 2.09
N PHE A 365 -3.32 20.33 0.77
CA PHE A 365 -2.64 19.21 0.07
C PHE A 365 -1.25 18.91 0.68
N CYS A 366 -0.56 19.93 1.19
CA CYS A 366 0.73 19.79 1.87
C CYS A 366 0.64 18.84 3.07
N TYR A 367 -0.49 18.81 3.77
CA TYR A 367 -0.71 17.91 4.90
C TYR A 367 -0.71 16.45 4.45
N ASN A 368 -1.32 16.14 3.31
CA ASN A 368 -1.34 14.79 2.74
C ASN A 368 0.04 14.44 2.18
N ALA A 369 0.68 15.36 1.44
CA ALA A 369 2.03 15.13 0.91
C ALA A 369 3.04 14.81 2.02
N ALA A 370 2.96 15.56 3.13
CA ALA A 370 3.73 15.30 4.34
C ALA A 370 3.44 13.94 4.99
N THR A 371 2.16 13.56 5.08
CA THR A 371 1.75 12.29 5.70
C THR A 371 2.22 11.08 4.89
N GLU A 372 2.28 11.23 3.57
CA GLU A 372 2.70 10.18 2.62
C GLU A 372 4.19 10.24 2.29
N ASP A 373 4.97 11.04 3.04
CA ASP A 373 6.41 11.17 2.86
C ASP A 373 6.85 11.57 1.43
N ALA A 374 6.03 12.41 0.79
CA ALA A 374 6.24 12.89 -0.58
C ALA A 374 7.20 14.09 -0.60
N LEU A 375 8.45 13.88 -0.20
CA LEU A 375 9.47 14.93 -0.02
C LEU A 375 9.55 15.91 -1.19
N GLU A 376 9.53 15.44 -2.43
CA GLU A 376 9.62 16.30 -3.63
C GLU A 376 8.43 17.26 -3.75
N ILE A 377 7.22 16.77 -3.43
CA ILE A 377 6.00 17.56 -3.45
C ILE A 377 6.04 18.59 -2.32
N VAL A 378 6.52 18.22 -1.15
CA VAL A 378 6.64 19.12 0.01
C VAL A 378 7.69 20.21 -0.27
N GLN A 379 8.85 19.84 -0.82
CA GLN A 379 9.90 20.78 -1.23
C GLN A 379 9.38 21.77 -2.28
N TRP A 380 8.72 21.25 -3.32
CA TRP A 380 8.10 22.08 -4.35
C TRP A 380 7.07 23.03 -3.73
N ALA A 381 6.19 22.53 -2.87
CA ALA A 381 5.16 23.33 -2.22
C ALA A 381 5.76 24.49 -1.41
N ASN A 382 6.79 24.21 -0.61
CA ASN A 382 7.52 25.23 0.16
C ASN A 382 8.19 26.26 -0.79
N SER A 383 8.76 25.81 -1.90
CA SER A 383 9.42 26.69 -2.89
C SER A 383 8.48 27.68 -3.57
N VAL A 384 7.20 27.33 -3.75
CA VAL A 384 6.17 28.20 -4.34
C VAL A 384 5.34 28.94 -3.29
N GLY A 385 5.75 28.90 -2.01
CA GLY A 385 5.17 29.70 -0.94
C GLY A 385 3.99 29.06 -0.20
N TYR A 386 3.74 27.76 -0.37
CA TYR A 386 2.80 27.06 0.53
C TYR A 386 3.42 26.94 1.92
N ARG A 387 2.79 27.58 2.90
CA ARG A 387 3.22 27.54 4.29
C ARG A 387 2.92 26.17 4.89
N ILE A 388 3.97 25.44 5.28
CA ILE A 388 3.87 24.24 6.12
C ILE A 388 3.47 24.69 7.53
N LYS A 389 2.27 24.30 7.96
CA LYS A 389 1.75 24.60 9.31
C LYS A 389 2.46 23.72 10.33
N ASP A 390 2.54 24.15 11.59
CA ASP A 390 3.14 23.36 12.68
C ASP A 390 2.49 21.98 12.80
N SER A 391 1.17 21.90 12.64
CA SER A 391 0.43 20.62 12.64
C SER A 391 0.80 19.68 11.49
N VAL A 392 1.31 20.22 10.37
CA VAL A 392 1.85 19.42 9.26
C VAL A 392 3.24 18.92 9.64
N MET A 393 4.09 19.78 10.22
CA MET A 393 5.43 19.39 10.71
C MET A 393 5.33 18.26 11.74
N ASP A 394 4.38 18.34 12.68
CA ASP A 394 4.15 17.29 13.66
C ASP A 394 3.88 15.94 12.99
N ARG A 395 3.08 15.91 11.91
CA ARG A 395 2.85 14.70 11.14
C ARG A 395 4.04 14.22 10.33
N MET A 396 4.82 15.14 9.77
CA MET A 396 6.05 14.79 9.08
C MET A 396 7.03 14.13 10.04
N MET A 397 7.13 14.62 11.28
CA MET A 397 7.92 13.96 12.32
C MET A 397 7.37 12.56 12.60
N ALA A 398 6.05 12.41 12.70
CA ALA A 398 5.38 11.14 12.99
C ALA A 398 5.63 10.02 11.97
N TRP A 399 5.64 10.37 10.68
CA TRP A 399 5.55 9.38 9.59
C TRP A 399 6.62 9.56 8.51
N GLY A 400 7.38 10.64 8.55
CA GLY A 400 8.36 10.99 7.54
C GLY A 400 9.58 10.09 7.57
N SER A 401 10.17 9.91 6.40
CA SER A 401 11.54 9.42 6.25
C SER A 401 12.52 10.37 6.92
N ILE A 402 13.69 9.86 7.26
CA ILE A 402 14.75 10.68 7.83
C ILE A 402 15.21 11.78 6.87
N GLU A 403 15.12 11.58 5.55
CA GLU A 403 15.39 12.60 4.54
C GLU A 403 14.41 13.76 4.64
N LEU A 404 13.13 13.45 4.86
CA LEU A 404 12.11 14.46 5.13
C LEU A 404 12.42 15.19 6.43
N ILE A 405 12.86 14.49 7.47
CA ILE A 405 13.24 15.10 8.76
C ILE A 405 14.50 15.96 8.63
N GLU A 406 15.54 15.49 7.95
CA GLU A 406 16.77 16.26 7.70
C GLU A 406 16.46 17.53 6.90
N TRP A 407 15.64 17.40 5.86
CA TRP A 407 15.17 18.54 5.09
C TRP A 407 14.40 19.53 5.97
N LEU A 408 13.49 19.05 6.84
CA LEU A 408 12.75 19.88 7.78
C LEU A 408 13.69 20.60 8.77
N MET A 409 14.64 19.87 9.35
CA MET A 409 15.59 20.44 10.31
C MET A 409 16.41 21.55 9.68
N THR A 410 16.88 21.33 8.46
CA THR A 410 17.67 22.32 7.70
C THR A 410 16.82 23.52 7.29
N THR A 411 15.59 23.29 6.82
CA THR A 411 14.70 24.33 6.28
C THR A 411 14.13 25.22 7.39
N TYR A 412 13.86 24.66 8.57
CA TYR A 412 13.21 25.35 9.68
C TYR A 412 14.09 25.53 10.92
N ASP A 413 15.41 25.33 10.77
CA ASP A 413 16.42 25.48 11.83
C ASP A 413 16.04 24.74 13.13
N LYS A 414 15.64 23.47 12.99
CA LYS A 414 15.26 22.63 14.13
C LYS A 414 16.47 21.85 14.65
N SER A 415 16.67 21.86 15.97
CA SER A 415 17.68 21.04 16.61
C SER A 415 17.23 19.58 16.73
N ASP A 416 18.20 18.65 16.85
CA ASP A 416 17.95 17.23 17.11
C ASP A 416 17.03 17.04 18.34
N GLU A 417 17.19 17.85 19.40
CA GLU A 417 16.37 17.81 20.62
C GLU A 417 14.92 18.26 20.39
N GLN A 418 14.71 19.29 19.57
CA GLN A 418 13.35 19.72 19.24
C GLN A 418 12.60 18.66 18.45
N VAL A 419 13.27 18.01 17.49
CA VAL A 419 12.68 16.92 16.70
C VAL A 419 12.42 15.70 17.60
N TYR A 420 13.37 15.33 18.44
CA TYR A 420 13.21 14.20 19.36
C TYR A 420 12.04 14.40 20.33
N THR A 421 11.97 15.56 20.98
CA THR A 421 10.85 15.91 21.88
C THR A 421 9.52 15.86 21.13
N ALA A 422 9.47 16.43 19.93
CA ALA A 422 8.26 16.40 19.13
C ALA A 422 7.82 14.97 18.76
N LEU A 423 8.74 14.04 18.49
CA LEU A 423 8.45 12.62 18.21
C LEU A 423 7.87 11.87 19.41
N ILE A 424 8.36 12.13 20.62
CA ILE A 424 7.90 11.43 21.83
C ILE A 424 6.59 12.01 22.39
N GLU A 425 6.27 13.26 22.05
CA GLU A 425 5.06 13.96 22.51
C GLU A 425 3.80 13.68 21.67
N GLN A 426 3.90 12.91 20.59
CA GLN A 426 2.84 12.72 19.59
C GLN A 426 1.66 11.84 20.02
N ARG A 427 1.09 12.09 21.21
CA ARG A 427 -0.09 11.36 21.69
C ARG A 427 -1.40 11.74 20.98
N HIS A 428 -1.42 12.82 20.19
CA HIS A 428 -2.66 13.43 19.69
C HIS A 428 -2.95 13.27 18.20
N LEU A 429 -2.00 12.78 17.40
CA LEU A 429 -2.15 12.77 15.94
C LEU A 429 -2.94 11.57 15.40
N CYS A 430 -3.02 10.47 16.16
CA CYS A 430 -3.92 9.38 15.88
C CYS A 430 -5.30 9.69 16.46
N SER A 431 -6.30 9.88 15.59
CA SER A 431 -7.70 10.09 15.95
C SER A 431 -8.35 8.93 16.72
N ARG A 432 -7.61 7.85 16.98
CA ARG A 432 -8.04 6.73 17.83
C ARG A 432 -7.34 6.84 19.18
N PRO A 433 -8.08 7.15 20.27
CA PRO A 433 -7.49 7.25 21.60
C PRO A 433 -6.78 5.95 21.99
N GLY A 434 -5.56 6.08 22.52
CA GLY A 434 -4.73 4.95 22.97
C GLY A 434 -3.71 4.43 21.95
N ARG A 435 -3.40 5.17 20.88
CA ARG A 435 -2.37 4.77 19.89
C ARG A 435 -1.21 5.76 19.89
N ILE A 436 0.01 5.28 20.16
CA ILE A 436 1.24 6.09 20.12
C ILE A 436 2.18 5.46 19.09
N VAL A 437 1.99 5.76 17.81
CA VAL A 437 2.94 5.24 16.81
C VAL A 437 4.20 6.08 16.88
N HIS A 438 5.31 5.47 17.30
CA HIS A 438 6.61 6.11 17.31
C HIS A 438 7.31 5.86 15.97
N ASN A 439 7.89 6.91 15.39
CA ASN A 439 8.77 6.79 14.22
C ASN A 439 10.13 6.24 14.67
N ILE A 440 10.20 4.91 14.84
CA ILE A 440 11.37 4.23 15.40
C ILE A 440 12.63 4.53 14.59
N ASP A 441 12.54 4.53 13.26
CA ASP A 441 13.68 4.82 12.39
C ASP A 441 14.29 6.20 12.68
N VAL A 442 13.46 7.25 12.74
CA VAL A 442 13.93 8.61 13.04
C VAL A 442 14.48 8.72 14.46
N LEU A 443 13.84 8.06 15.44
CA LEU A 443 14.34 8.04 16.82
C LEU A 443 15.73 7.39 16.90
N GLU A 444 15.92 6.25 16.24
CA GLU A 444 17.22 5.58 16.17
C GLU A 444 18.28 6.47 15.53
N TRP A 445 17.97 7.11 14.41
CA TRP A 445 18.89 8.02 13.72
C TRP A 445 19.29 9.23 14.58
N LEU A 446 18.34 9.85 15.30
CA LEU A 446 18.63 10.94 16.24
C LEU A 446 19.51 10.46 17.40
N LEU A 447 19.25 9.27 17.93
CA LEU A 447 20.04 8.68 19.02
C LEU A 447 21.46 8.32 18.57
N GLN A 448 21.62 7.79 17.35
CA GLN A 448 22.93 7.56 16.73
C GLN A 448 23.75 8.86 16.66
N ARG A 449 23.14 9.96 16.19
CA ARG A 449 23.78 11.28 16.11
C ARG A 449 24.17 11.82 17.48
N ARG A 450 23.26 11.73 18.45
CA ARG A 450 23.47 12.24 19.82
C ARG A 450 24.57 11.50 20.55
N TRP A 451 24.55 10.17 20.52
CA TRP A 451 25.46 9.33 21.31
C TRP A 451 26.69 8.85 20.55
N LYS A 452 26.77 9.14 19.24
CA LYS A 452 27.85 8.67 18.34
C LYS A 452 28.01 7.15 18.39
N LYS A 453 26.90 6.44 18.53
CA LYS A 453 26.83 4.98 18.53
C LYS A 453 26.59 4.45 17.12
N SER A 454 26.99 3.21 16.89
CA SER A 454 26.70 2.55 15.63
C SER A 454 25.20 2.27 15.49
N GLU A 455 24.72 2.19 14.26
CA GLU A 455 23.33 1.84 13.95
C GLU A 455 22.91 0.53 14.62
N ALA A 456 23.73 -0.52 14.50
CA ALA A 456 23.45 -1.82 15.11
C ALA A 456 23.37 -1.79 16.64
N GLU A 457 24.10 -0.89 17.32
CA GLU A 457 23.97 -0.72 18.77
C GLU A 457 22.64 -0.07 19.13
N VAL A 458 22.26 1.00 18.42
CA VAL A 458 21.01 1.72 18.69
C VAL A 458 19.78 0.89 18.35
N GLN A 459 19.81 0.13 17.24
CA GLN A 459 18.73 -0.79 16.87
C GLN A 459 18.43 -1.81 17.98
N LYS A 460 19.45 -2.34 18.67
CA LYS A 460 19.25 -3.26 19.79
C LYS A 460 18.49 -2.62 20.97
N TRP A 461 18.52 -1.29 21.10
CA TRP A 461 17.77 -0.60 22.16
C TRP A 461 16.26 -0.71 21.94
N PHE A 462 15.83 -0.82 20.68
CA PHE A 462 14.44 -0.92 20.24
C PHE A 462 13.96 -2.36 19.99
N ASP A 463 14.80 -3.38 20.26
CA ASP A 463 14.36 -4.77 20.26
C ASP A 463 13.57 -5.10 21.55
N ARG A 464 12.40 -4.46 21.65
CA ARG A 464 11.48 -4.48 22.79
C ARG A 464 10.06 -4.56 22.27
N GLU A 465 9.18 -5.16 23.06
CA GLU A 465 7.75 -5.13 22.73
C GLU A 465 7.24 -3.69 22.76
N TYR A 466 6.25 -3.41 21.93
CA TYR A 466 5.72 -2.07 21.74
C TYR A 466 5.28 -1.41 23.05
N GLU A 467 4.70 -2.20 23.96
CA GLU A 467 4.22 -1.78 25.27
C GLU A 467 5.34 -1.28 26.19
N ASP A 468 6.58 -1.70 25.94
CA ASP A 468 7.76 -1.31 26.71
C ASP A 468 8.41 -0.01 26.18
N ILE A 469 8.05 0.42 24.96
CA ILE A 469 8.52 1.68 24.36
C ILE A 469 7.64 2.81 24.86
N THR A 470 7.83 3.19 26.12
CA THR A 470 7.06 4.28 26.75
C THR A 470 7.71 5.64 26.49
N LYS A 471 6.93 6.72 26.67
CA LYS A 471 7.47 8.09 26.60
C LYS A 471 8.61 8.26 27.62
N GLU A 472 8.40 7.80 28.85
CA GLU A 472 9.36 7.92 29.94
C GLU A 472 10.66 7.16 29.64
N TRP A 473 10.56 6.01 28.97
CA TRP A 473 11.72 5.26 28.50
C TRP A 473 12.48 6.03 27.41
N LEU A 474 11.79 6.61 26.43
CA LEU A 474 12.40 7.42 25.37
C LEU A 474 13.07 8.69 25.93
N GLU A 475 12.47 9.35 26.92
CA GLU A 475 13.08 10.50 27.62
C GLU A 475 14.38 10.08 28.32
N HIS A 476 14.33 8.98 29.07
CA HIS A 476 15.51 8.42 29.73
C HIS A 476 16.62 8.06 28.72
N LEU A 477 16.26 7.41 27.62
CA LEU A 477 17.20 7.03 26.56
C LEU A 477 17.88 8.23 25.90
N TRP A 478 17.16 9.34 25.75
CA TRP A 478 17.72 10.59 25.23
C TRP A 478 18.66 11.27 26.21
N GLU A 479 18.31 11.31 27.50
CA GLU A 479 19.13 11.97 28.53
C GLU A 479 20.39 11.19 28.88
N TYR A 480 20.29 9.86 28.99
CA TYR A 480 21.33 9.03 29.60
C TYR A 480 21.94 7.98 28.66
N GLY A 481 21.28 7.65 27.55
CA GLY A 481 21.66 6.52 26.71
C GLY A 481 21.30 5.19 27.39
N MET A 482 21.84 4.07 26.90
CA MET A 482 21.74 2.78 27.61
C MET A 482 22.87 2.66 28.63
N ASP A 483 22.53 2.77 29.91
CA ASP A 483 23.43 2.90 31.08
C ASP A 483 24.36 1.69 31.39
N GLU A 484 24.55 0.72 30.48
CA GLU A 484 25.49 -0.39 30.71
C GLU A 484 26.95 0.10 30.91
N GLU A 485 27.32 1.25 30.36
CA GLU A 485 28.66 1.83 30.54
C GLU A 485 28.84 2.56 31.88
N ARG A 486 27.76 3.02 32.54
CA ARG A 486 27.88 3.74 33.83
C ARG A 486 28.13 2.80 34.99
N GLY A 487 27.58 1.58 34.95
CA GLY A 487 27.90 0.55 35.94
C GLY A 487 29.40 0.18 35.92
N GLN A 488 30.02 0.20 34.74
CA GLN A 488 31.47 -0.04 34.63
C GLN A 488 32.31 1.17 35.06
N LYS A 489 31.89 2.41 34.76
CA LYS A 489 32.64 3.60 35.22
C LYS A 489 32.50 3.87 36.72
N ARG A 490 31.34 3.61 37.32
CA ARG A 490 31.17 3.69 38.78
C ARG A 490 31.96 2.61 39.50
N LYS A 491 31.90 1.34 39.04
CA LYS A 491 32.75 0.29 39.61
C LYS A 491 34.24 0.59 39.47
N LYS A 492 34.67 1.16 38.34
CA LYS A 492 36.08 1.51 38.14
C LYS A 492 36.53 2.70 39.00
N GLY A 493 35.64 3.67 39.25
CA GLY A 493 35.91 4.76 40.18
C GLY A 493 35.86 4.34 41.65
N GLU A 494 34.97 3.40 42.01
CA GLU A 494 34.88 2.83 43.37
C GLU A 494 36.04 1.87 43.67
N GLU A 495 36.53 1.09 42.68
CA GLU A 495 37.74 0.26 42.82
C GLU A 495 39.02 1.11 42.89
N GLU A 496 39.09 2.25 42.20
CA GLU A 496 40.22 3.20 42.31
C GLU A 496 40.19 4.00 43.63
N GLU A 497 39.02 4.24 44.25
CA GLU A 497 38.89 4.85 45.58
C GLU A 497 39.10 3.85 46.74
N GLU A 498 38.98 2.54 46.53
CA GLU A 498 39.29 1.52 47.55
C GLU A 498 40.78 1.12 47.59
N ASP A 499 41.54 1.40 46.52
CA ASP A 499 42.99 1.13 46.42
C ASP A 499 43.89 2.34 46.79
N GLU A 500 43.32 3.53 47.08
CA GLU A 500 44.00 4.70 47.69
C GLU A 500 43.76 4.79 49.21
#